data_AF-A0A6I1F851-F1
#
_entry.id   AF-A0A6I1F851-F1
#
_cell.length_a   1.000
_cell.length_b   1.000
_cell.length_c   1.000
_cell.angle_alpha   90.00
_cell.angle_beta   90.00
_cell.angle_gamma   90.00
#
_symmetry.space_group_name_H-M   'P 1'
#
loop_
_entity.id
_entity.type
_entity.pdbx_description
1 polymer ?
#
loop_
_entity_poly.entity_id
_entity_poly.type
_entity_poly.pdbx_seq_one_letter_code
_entity_poly.pdbx_strand_id
1 'polypeptide(L)'
;MPISNKYVFPAFLQKGEGVFGVYFPTLFPEHGWEFPLSQGRTKSSAINAAQRELAYCLAGFLYDNEEIPSPIPIQKEQLSKGMEIIEVETSFEPYAEQIKEHLRGRHWHISYYDDKTNTSIEAIGFKNKQGMWDIYYIDDQEEAENDEQQLLFTVKHYKEAEEKFFHFVETKIVSNDKK
;
A
#
# COMPACT_ATOMS: atom_id res chain seq x y z
N MET A 1 -25.13 -5.93 4.58
CA MET A 1 -24.30 -5.39 3.49
C MET A 1 -24.91 -5.86 2.17
N PRO A 2 -25.35 -4.99 1.25
CA PRO A 2 -25.87 -5.45 -0.03
C PRO A 2 -24.88 -5.24 -1.19
N ILE A 3 -24.93 -6.19 -2.12
CA ILE A 3 -24.22 -6.35 -3.41
C ILE A 3 -22.74 -6.76 -3.27
N SER A 4 -22.49 -8.03 -3.59
CA SER A 4 -21.18 -8.57 -3.92
C SER A 4 -20.64 -7.82 -5.14
N ASN A 5 -19.95 -6.71 -4.90
CA ASN A 5 -19.22 -6.00 -5.95
C ASN A 5 -18.07 -6.91 -6.37
N LYS A 6 -18.19 -7.45 -7.58
CA LYS A 6 -17.10 -8.14 -8.26
C LYS A 6 -16.18 -7.11 -8.87
N TYR A 7 -14.88 -7.29 -8.66
CA TYR A 7 -13.82 -6.49 -9.24
C TYR A 7 -13.03 -7.35 -10.21
N VAL A 8 -12.78 -6.85 -11.41
CA VAL A 8 -12.02 -7.55 -12.45
C VAL A 8 -10.87 -6.66 -12.86
N PHE A 9 -9.64 -7.12 -12.64
CA PHE A 9 -8.45 -6.38 -13.02
C PHE A 9 -7.60 -7.17 -14.02
N PRO A 10 -7.09 -6.51 -15.07
CA PRO A 10 -6.16 -7.13 -15.99
C PRO A 10 -4.82 -7.36 -15.30
N ALA A 11 -4.26 -8.53 -15.55
CA ALA A 11 -2.96 -8.95 -15.08
C ALA A 11 -2.22 -9.68 -16.21
N PHE A 12 -0.93 -9.94 -16.01
CA PHE A 12 -0.25 -10.95 -16.80
C PHE A 12 0.28 -12.07 -15.92
N LEU A 13 0.27 -13.27 -16.48
CA LEU A 13 0.84 -14.46 -15.89
C LEU A 13 2.18 -14.75 -16.56
N GLN A 14 3.20 -15.03 -15.76
CA GLN A 14 4.52 -15.38 -16.24
C GLN A 14 5.04 -16.62 -15.50
N LYS A 15 5.65 -17.55 -16.25
CA LYS A 15 6.35 -18.70 -15.66
C LYS A 15 7.81 -18.33 -15.40
N GLY A 16 8.22 -18.36 -14.14
CA GLY A 16 9.62 -18.27 -13.72
C GLY A 16 10.24 -19.66 -13.47
N GLU A 17 11.28 -19.70 -12.65
CA GLU A 17 11.96 -20.95 -12.25
C GLU A 17 11.08 -21.82 -11.35
N GLY A 18 10.24 -22.66 -11.97
CA GLY A 18 9.41 -23.64 -11.26
C GLY A 18 8.12 -23.09 -10.63
N VAL A 19 7.86 -21.79 -10.75
CA VAL A 19 6.63 -21.13 -10.25
C VAL A 19 6.00 -20.24 -11.31
N PHE A 20 4.70 -20.01 -11.18
CA PHE A 20 3.93 -19.03 -11.93
C PHE A 20 3.69 -17.80 -11.05
N GLY A 21 3.98 -16.62 -11.57
CA GLY A 21 3.65 -15.33 -10.94
C GLY A 21 2.49 -14.65 -11.67
N VAL A 22 1.66 -13.92 -10.92
CA VAL A 22 0.60 -13.06 -11.45
C VAL A 22 0.90 -11.61 -11.09
N TYR A 23 0.91 -10.75 -12.10
CA TYR A 23 1.42 -9.38 -12.04
C TYR A 23 0.34 -8.38 -12.44
N PHE A 24 0.21 -7.28 -11.70
CA PHE A 24 -0.81 -6.25 -11.94
C PHE A 24 -0.15 -4.88 -12.24
N PRO A 25 0.49 -4.73 -13.40
CA PRO A 25 1.27 -3.53 -13.72
C PRO A 25 0.44 -2.26 -13.82
N THR A 26 -0.83 -2.36 -14.17
CA THR A 26 -1.71 -1.18 -14.30
C THR A 26 -2.41 -0.82 -12.99
N LEU A 27 -2.46 -1.73 -12.01
CA LEU A 27 -2.92 -1.44 -10.65
C LEU A 27 -1.78 -0.90 -9.77
N PHE A 28 -0.54 -1.40 -10.00
CA PHE A 28 0.66 -0.96 -9.31
C PHE A 28 1.72 -0.48 -10.32
N PRO A 29 1.63 0.77 -10.82
CA PRO A 29 2.49 1.26 -11.89
C PRO A 29 3.99 1.24 -11.58
N GLU A 30 4.35 1.43 -10.30
CA GLU A 30 5.75 1.56 -9.88
C GLU A 30 6.48 0.20 -9.84
N HIS A 31 5.78 -0.88 -9.50
CA HIS A 31 6.40 -2.15 -9.15
C HIS A 31 5.71 -3.38 -9.76
N GLY A 32 4.50 -3.23 -10.31
CA GLY A 32 3.66 -4.33 -10.77
C GLY A 32 4.16 -5.04 -12.04
N TRP A 33 5.18 -4.49 -12.72
CA TRP A 33 5.90 -5.18 -13.79
C TRP A 33 7.01 -6.12 -13.26
N GLU A 34 7.58 -5.80 -12.10
CA GLU A 34 8.78 -6.44 -11.56
C GLU A 34 8.43 -7.51 -10.52
N PHE A 35 7.42 -7.23 -9.70
CA PHE A 35 7.05 -8.08 -8.58
C PHE A 35 5.65 -8.68 -8.77
N PRO A 36 5.52 -10.02 -8.69
CA PRO A 36 4.21 -10.64 -8.76
C PRO A 36 3.44 -10.35 -7.49
N LEU A 37 2.15 -10.02 -7.62
CA LEU A 37 1.25 -9.92 -6.47
C LEU A 37 1.05 -11.29 -5.81
N SER A 38 1.06 -12.36 -6.60
CA SER A 38 0.95 -13.72 -6.09
C SER A 38 1.77 -14.72 -6.91
N GLN A 39 2.08 -15.86 -6.29
CA GLN A 39 2.79 -16.95 -6.92
C GLN A 39 2.12 -18.29 -6.65
N GLY A 40 2.38 -19.28 -7.52
CA GLY A 40 1.91 -20.65 -7.34
C GLY A 40 2.70 -21.66 -8.17
N ARG A 41 2.72 -22.92 -7.73
CA ARG A 41 3.40 -24.02 -8.46
C ARG A 41 2.69 -24.40 -9.76
N THR A 42 1.39 -24.08 -9.86
CA THR A 42 0.58 -24.22 -11.07
C THR A 42 -0.08 -22.90 -11.42
N LYS A 43 -0.46 -22.72 -12.70
CA LYS A 43 -1.24 -21.55 -13.15
C LYS A 43 -2.48 -21.33 -12.28
N SER A 44 -3.26 -22.39 -12.07
CA SER A 44 -4.49 -22.32 -11.26
C SER A 44 -4.21 -21.87 -9.83
N SER A 45 -3.17 -22.42 -9.18
CA SER A 45 -2.81 -21.99 -7.83
C SER A 45 -2.37 -20.52 -7.75
N ALA A 46 -1.65 -20.03 -8.77
CA ALA A 46 -1.20 -18.65 -8.82
C ALA A 46 -2.39 -17.69 -9.03
N ILE A 47 -3.32 -18.04 -9.92
CA ILE A 47 -4.54 -17.25 -10.16
C ILE A 47 -5.42 -17.24 -8.91
N ASN A 48 -5.68 -18.39 -8.27
CA ASN A 48 -6.48 -18.43 -7.04
C ASN A 48 -5.85 -17.61 -5.91
N ALA A 49 -4.52 -17.63 -5.80
CA ALA A 49 -3.81 -16.76 -4.86
C ALA A 49 -3.97 -15.28 -5.26
N ALA A 50 -3.88 -14.95 -6.55
CA ALA A 50 -4.04 -13.59 -7.06
C ALA A 50 -5.42 -13.01 -6.72
N GLN A 51 -6.50 -13.81 -6.80
CA GLN A 51 -7.84 -13.36 -6.45
C GLN A 51 -7.91 -12.89 -4.99
N ARG A 52 -7.31 -13.65 -4.08
CA ARG A 52 -7.25 -13.31 -2.65
C ARG A 52 -6.37 -12.10 -2.39
N GLU A 53 -5.13 -12.09 -2.90
CA GLU A 53 -4.21 -10.96 -2.68
C GLU A 53 -4.78 -9.66 -3.29
N LEU A 54 -5.43 -9.75 -4.45
CA LEU A 54 -6.13 -8.61 -5.05
C LEU A 54 -7.25 -8.09 -4.13
N ALA A 55 -8.03 -8.97 -3.49
CA ALA A 55 -9.04 -8.55 -2.52
C ALA A 55 -8.42 -7.78 -1.33
N TYR A 56 -7.25 -8.22 -0.85
CA TYR A 56 -6.54 -7.56 0.24
C TYR A 56 -6.06 -6.18 -0.17
N CYS A 57 -5.45 -6.05 -1.35
CA CYS A 57 -5.00 -4.76 -1.87
C CYS A 57 -6.17 -3.78 -2.07
N LEU A 58 -7.27 -4.23 -2.67
CA LEU A 58 -8.46 -3.40 -2.89
C LEU A 58 -9.12 -2.99 -1.57
N ALA A 59 -9.14 -3.88 -0.57
CA ALA A 59 -9.59 -3.53 0.77
C ALA A 59 -8.64 -2.52 1.45
N GLY A 60 -7.34 -2.60 1.16
CA GLY A 60 -6.33 -1.62 1.59
C GLY A 60 -6.63 -0.21 1.08
N PHE A 61 -6.93 -0.04 -0.22
CA PHE A 61 -7.33 1.26 -0.77
C PHE A 61 -8.52 1.85 0.00
N LEU A 62 -9.59 1.07 0.17
CA LEU A 62 -10.77 1.52 0.92
C LEU A 62 -10.44 1.81 2.40
N TYR A 63 -9.58 1.00 3.00
CA TYR A 63 -9.10 1.21 4.36
C TYR A 63 -8.23 2.46 4.47
N ASP A 64 -7.57 2.90 3.41
CA ASP A 64 -6.79 4.13 3.41
C ASP A 64 -7.62 5.36 3.02
N ASN A 65 -8.95 5.21 2.93
CA ASN A 65 -9.92 6.22 2.46
C ASN A 65 -9.74 6.62 0.99
N GLU A 66 -9.10 5.76 0.21
CA GLU A 66 -8.92 5.91 -1.23
C GLU A 66 -10.04 5.22 -2.02
N GLU A 67 -10.21 5.64 -3.26
CA GLU A 67 -11.12 4.97 -4.19
C GLU A 67 -10.43 3.76 -4.83
N ILE A 68 -11.22 2.75 -5.18
CA ILE A 68 -10.70 1.63 -5.98
C ILE A 68 -10.39 2.14 -7.39
N PRO A 69 -9.15 1.98 -7.88
CA PRO A 69 -8.80 2.41 -9.22
C PRO A 69 -9.66 1.72 -10.29
N SER A 70 -9.96 2.43 -11.38
CA SER A 70 -10.59 1.79 -12.53
C SER A 70 -9.60 0.84 -13.22
N PRO A 71 -10.04 -0.36 -13.66
CA PRO A 71 -9.17 -1.27 -14.40
C PRO A 71 -8.68 -0.66 -15.71
N ILE A 72 -7.36 -0.65 -15.92
CA ILE A 72 -6.73 -0.17 -17.15
C ILE A 72 -6.15 -1.36 -17.92
N PRO A 73 -6.54 -1.59 -19.19
CA PRO A 73 -6.03 -2.69 -20.00
C PRO A 73 -4.50 -2.67 -20.16
N ILE A 74 -3.90 -3.86 -20.20
CA ILE A 74 -2.48 -4.04 -20.53
C ILE A 74 -2.35 -4.12 -22.06
N GLN A 75 -1.46 -3.31 -22.64
CA GLN A 75 -1.23 -3.34 -24.08
C GLN A 75 -0.36 -4.54 -24.44
N LYS A 76 -0.74 -5.28 -25.49
CA LYS A 76 -0.05 -6.52 -25.87
C LYS A 76 1.40 -6.29 -26.26
N GLU A 77 1.71 -5.11 -26.78
CA GLU A 77 3.02 -4.67 -27.21
C GLU A 77 4.00 -4.52 -26.03
N GLN A 78 3.49 -4.40 -24.81
CA GLN A 78 4.30 -4.33 -23.59
C GLN A 78 4.73 -5.71 -23.08
N LEU A 79 4.18 -6.80 -23.63
CA LEU A 79 4.47 -8.15 -23.15
C LEU A 79 5.72 -8.74 -23.79
N SER A 80 6.50 -9.41 -22.95
CA SER A 80 7.61 -10.27 -23.38
C SER A 80 7.13 -11.68 -23.72
N LYS A 81 7.96 -12.43 -24.46
CA LYS A 81 7.68 -13.83 -24.82
C LYS A 81 7.43 -14.68 -23.56
N GLY A 82 6.30 -15.39 -23.54
CA GLY A 82 5.93 -16.27 -22.42
C GLY A 82 5.06 -15.61 -21.34
N MET A 83 4.69 -14.34 -21.52
CA MET A 83 3.66 -13.68 -20.73
C MET A 83 2.27 -13.91 -21.35
N GLU A 84 1.28 -14.11 -20.50
CA GLU A 84 -0.13 -14.32 -20.88
C GLU A 84 -1.01 -13.29 -20.17
N ILE A 85 -1.73 -12.44 -20.91
CA ILE A 85 -2.73 -11.55 -20.30
C ILE A 85 -3.87 -12.40 -19.77
N ILE A 86 -4.27 -12.14 -18.53
CA ILE A 86 -5.41 -12.75 -17.87
C ILE A 86 -6.26 -11.66 -17.20
N GLU A 87 -7.51 -11.98 -16.93
CA GLU A 87 -8.37 -11.19 -16.06
C GLU A 87 -8.50 -11.90 -14.72
N VAL A 88 -8.28 -11.18 -13.62
CA VAL A 88 -8.43 -11.71 -12.27
C VAL A 88 -9.67 -11.09 -11.65
N GLU A 89 -10.69 -11.93 -11.46
CA GLU A 89 -11.93 -11.57 -10.77
C GLU A 89 -11.76 -11.81 -9.25
N THR A 90 -12.17 -10.84 -8.44
CA THR A 90 -12.24 -10.96 -6.99
C THR A 90 -13.48 -10.29 -6.39
N SER A 91 -13.75 -10.54 -5.11
CA SER A 91 -14.75 -9.87 -4.29
C SER A 91 -14.33 -9.93 -2.82
N PHE A 92 -14.91 -9.08 -1.96
CA PHE A 92 -14.51 -9.04 -0.54
C PHE A 92 -15.13 -10.15 0.30
N GLU A 93 -16.38 -10.54 0.00
CA GLU A 93 -17.16 -11.45 0.84
C GLU A 93 -16.48 -12.81 1.11
N PRO A 94 -15.85 -13.49 0.12
CA PRO A 94 -15.17 -14.76 0.36
C PRO A 94 -13.94 -14.65 1.28
N TYR A 95 -13.41 -13.44 1.48
CA TYR A 95 -12.17 -13.18 2.20
C TYR A 95 -12.35 -12.24 3.41
N ALA A 96 -13.60 -12.01 3.86
CA ALA A 96 -13.92 -10.95 4.82
C ALA A 96 -13.12 -11.06 6.14
N GLU A 97 -13.03 -12.24 6.72
CA GLU A 97 -12.29 -12.45 7.97
C GLU A 97 -10.78 -12.29 7.77
N GLN A 98 -10.25 -12.76 6.64
CA GLN A 98 -8.84 -12.64 6.33
C GLN A 98 -8.44 -11.20 5.99
N ILE A 99 -9.31 -10.44 5.31
CA ILE A 99 -9.15 -9.00 5.07
C ILE A 99 -9.08 -8.27 6.42
N LYS A 100 -10.01 -8.58 7.34
CA LYS A 100 -10.03 -7.96 8.67
C LYS A 100 -8.74 -8.21 9.43
N GLU A 101 -8.21 -9.43 9.40
CA GLU A 101 -6.93 -9.75 10.03
C GLU A 101 -5.74 -9.09 9.30
N HIS A 102 -5.75 -9.09 7.97
CA HIS A 102 -4.70 -8.45 7.15
C HIS A 102 -4.59 -6.93 7.41
N LEU A 103 -5.72 -6.26 7.62
CA LEU A 103 -5.76 -4.83 7.92
C LEU A 103 -5.51 -4.52 9.40
N ARG A 104 -5.45 -5.53 10.27
CA ARG A 104 -5.27 -5.33 11.71
C ARG A 104 -3.88 -4.79 12.00
N GLY A 105 -3.80 -3.64 12.65
CA GLY A 105 -2.53 -2.99 12.97
C GLY A 105 -1.84 -2.35 11.77
N ARG A 106 -2.51 -2.25 10.61
CA ARG A 106 -2.04 -1.45 9.49
C ARG A 106 -1.80 0.00 9.95
N HIS A 107 -0.64 0.52 9.62
CA HIS A 107 -0.19 1.87 9.90
C HIS A 107 0.56 2.42 8.69
N TRP A 108 0.73 3.73 8.66
CA TRP A 108 1.55 4.41 7.66
C TRP A 108 2.92 4.75 8.24
N HIS A 109 3.97 4.64 7.43
CA HIS A 109 5.25 5.26 7.70
C HIS A 109 5.42 6.43 6.73
N ILE A 110 5.84 7.58 7.25
CA ILE A 110 6.13 8.77 6.46
C ILE A 110 7.55 9.18 6.80
N SER A 111 8.46 9.14 5.82
CA SER A 111 9.87 9.45 6.03
C SER A 111 10.25 10.70 5.23
N TYR A 112 10.88 11.65 5.90
CA TYR A 112 11.52 12.81 5.30
C TYR A 112 13.03 12.61 5.34
N TYR A 113 13.69 12.65 4.19
CA TYR A 113 15.15 12.53 4.09
C TYR A 113 15.80 13.90 4.00
N ASP A 114 16.66 14.25 4.97
CA ASP A 114 17.49 15.46 4.88
C ASP A 114 18.85 15.12 4.26
N ASP A 115 19.06 15.56 3.02
CA ASP A 115 20.31 15.40 2.28
C ASP A 115 21.52 16.04 2.99
N LYS A 116 21.31 17.06 3.83
CA LYS A 116 22.42 17.81 4.46
C LYS A 116 23.02 17.07 5.63
N THR A 117 22.18 16.52 6.49
CA THR A 117 22.59 15.74 7.66
C THR A 117 22.72 14.26 7.33
N ASN A 118 22.20 13.82 6.17
CA ASN A 118 22.16 12.43 5.74
C ASN A 118 21.38 11.57 6.76
N THR A 119 20.24 12.10 7.24
CA THR A 119 19.37 11.47 8.24
C THR A 119 17.91 11.42 7.76
N SER A 120 17.20 10.37 8.17
CA SER A 120 15.74 10.25 8.01
C SER A 120 15.05 10.78 9.26
N ILE A 121 13.93 11.49 9.07
CA ILE A 121 13.02 11.92 10.13
C ILE A 121 11.67 11.27 9.83
N GLU A 122 11.09 10.58 10.79
CA GLU A 122 9.94 9.71 10.55
C GLU A 122 8.69 10.09 11.35
N ALA A 123 7.55 9.74 10.77
CA ALA A 123 6.26 9.77 11.44
C ALA A 123 5.50 8.47 11.17
N ILE A 124 4.63 8.11 12.12
CA ILE A 124 3.75 6.94 12.04
C ILE A 124 2.29 7.37 12.09
N GLY A 125 1.49 6.83 11.18
CA GLY A 125 0.06 7.07 11.09
C GLY A 125 -0.76 5.90 11.59
N PHE A 126 -1.65 6.12 12.56
CA PHE A 126 -2.61 5.12 13.02
C PHE A 126 -4.04 5.53 12.71
N LYS A 127 -4.85 4.57 12.25
CA LYS A 127 -6.25 4.83 11.95
C LYS A 127 -7.07 4.95 13.24
N ASN A 128 -7.77 6.06 13.41
CA ASN A 128 -8.55 6.38 14.59
C ASN A 128 -10.01 5.90 14.48
N LYS A 129 -10.78 6.04 15.57
CA LYS A 129 -12.18 5.58 15.64
C LYS A 129 -13.14 6.29 14.68
N GLN A 130 -12.76 7.44 14.13
CA GLN A 130 -13.53 8.20 13.15
C GLN A 130 -13.18 7.80 11.72
N GLY A 131 -12.22 6.89 11.54
CA GLY A 131 -11.73 6.46 10.23
C GLY A 131 -10.75 7.44 9.58
N MET A 132 -10.23 8.41 10.34
CA MET A 132 -9.13 9.28 9.92
C MET A 132 -7.79 8.75 10.44
N TRP A 133 -6.68 9.34 10.00
CA TRP A 133 -5.34 8.94 10.36
C TRP A 133 -4.73 9.96 11.31
N ASP A 134 -4.40 9.53 12.52
CA ASP A 134 -3.65 10.30 13.50
C ASP A 134 -2.17 10.08 13.26
N ILE A 135 -1.43 11.17 13.01
CA ILE A 135 -0.02 11.15 12.64
C ILE A 135 0.83 11.57 13.83
N TYR A 136 1.77 10.71 14.22
CA TYR A 136 2.63 10.88 15.36
C TYR A 136 4.08 11.02 14.91
N TYR A 137 4.82 11.92 15.54
CA TYR A 137 6.27 12.03 15.36
C TYR A 137 6.98 10.85 16.01
N ILE A 138 8.00 10.30 15.34
CA ILE A 138 8.92 9.31 15.93
C ILE A 138 10.25 10.02 16.17
N ASP A 139 10.64 10.13 17.45
CA ASP A 139 11.99 10.58 17.82
C ASP A 139 12.86 9.36 18.11
N ASP A 140 13.79 9.07 17.21
CA ASP A 140 14.75 7.96 17.36
C ASP A 140 15.82 8.25 18.44
N GLN A 141 15.88 9.47 19.00
CA GLN A 141 16.89 9.84 20.01
C GLN A 141 16.50 9.53 21.46
N GLU A 142 15.25 9.17 21.74
CA GLU A 142 14.82 8.80 23.09
C GLU A 142 14.45 7.30 23.17
N GLU A 143 15.45 6.45 23.46
CA GLU A 143 15.24 5.15 24.14
C GLU A 143 14.69 5.33 25.58
N ALA A 144 13.96 6.40 25.87
CA ALA A 144 13.55 6.78 27.20
C ALA A 144 12.03 6.64 27.33
N GLU A 145 11.61 5.55 28.01
CA GLU A 145 10.49 5.35 28.96
C GLU A 145 9.28 6.33 29.02
N ASN A 146 9.03 7.19 28.03
CA ASN A 146 7.89 8.07 27.91
C ASN A 146 7.13 7.71 26.64
N ASP A 147 6.03 6.99 26.82
CA ASP A 147 5.03 6.57 25.82
C ASP A 147 4.31 7.75 25.11
N GLU A 148 4.79 8.98 25.22
CA GLU A 148 4.13 10.16 24.66
C GLU A 148 4.61 10.43 23.23
N GLN A 149 4.26 9.52 22.32
CA GLN A 149 4.24 9.83 20.89
C GLN A 149 3.46 11.13 20.68
N GLN A 150 4.14 12.18 20.21
CA GLN A 150 3.50 13.47 20.01
C GLN A 150 2.58 13.41 18.79
N LEU A 151 1.27 13.51 19.02
CA LEU A 151 0.30 13.71 17.95
C LEU A 151 0.59 15.03 17.24
N LEU A 152 0.92 14.97 15.95
CA LEU A 152 1.16 16.15 15.12
C LEU A 152 -0.15 16.70 14.56
N PHE A 153 -0.94 15.84 13.92
CA PHE A 153 -2.20 16.21 13.26
C PHE A 153 -3.00 14.97 12.86
N THR A 154 -4.27 15.19 12.53
CA THR A 154 -5.18 14.19 11.96
C THR A 154 -5.50 14.55 10.50
N VAL A 155 -5.48 13.55 9.61
CA VAL A 155 -5.68 13.70 8.15
C VAL A 155 -6.54 12.60 7.59
N LYS A 156 -7.10 12.82 6.39
CA LYS A 156 -7.92 11.80 5.74
C LYS A 156 -7.10 10.91 4.80
N HIS A 157 -6.14 11.50 4.09
CA HIS A 157 -5.40 10.87 2.99
C HIS A 157 -3.89 10.86 3.28
N TYR A 158 -3.19 9.85 2.76
CA TYR A 158 -1.73 9.71 2.97
C TYR A 158 -0.96 10.91 2.42
N LYS A 159 -1.32 11.38 1.22
CA LYS A 159 -0.67 12.53 0.59
C LYS A 159 -0.80 13.81 1.41
N GLU A 160 -1.94 14.02 2.07
CA GLU A 160 -2.14 15.13 2.99
C GLU A 160 -1.22 15.00 4.22
N ALA A 161 -1.03 13.78 4.70
CA ALA A 161 -0.12 13.47 5.81
C ALA A 161 1.32 13.81 5.44
N GLU A 162 1.78 13.36 4.27
CA GLU A 162 3.13 13.59 3.74
C GLU A 162 3.41 15.09 3.58
N GLU A 163 2.53 15.82 2.89
CA GLU A 163 2.68 17.27 2.67
C GLU A 163 2.75 18.04 4.00
N LYS A 164 1.87 17.73 4.96
CA LYS A 164 1.88 18.37 6.28
C LYS A 164 3.10 18.00 7.11
N PHE A 165 3.54 16.75 7.03
CA PHE A 165 4.71 16.28 7.75
C PHE A 165 5.97 16.93 7.24
N PHE A 166 6.17 16.98 5.92
CA PHE A 166 7.33 17.63 5.31
C PHE A 166 7.38 19.11 5.67
N HIS A 167 6.23 19.79 5.62
CA HIS A 167 6.16 21.19 6.09
C HIS A 167 6.51 21.34 7.57
N PHE A 168 6.05 20.43 8.44
CA PHE A 168 6.41 20.43 9.85
C PHE A 168 7.93 20.27 10.04
N VAL A 169 8.54 19.27 9.40
CA VAL A 169 9.99 19.01 9.48
C VAL A 169 10.80 20.21 9.01
N GLU A 170 10.48 20.77 7.84
CA GLU A 170 11.18 21.92 7.28
C GLU A 170 11.09 23.17 8.16
N THR A 171 9.93 23.42 8.77
CA THR A 171 9.68 24.66 9.53
C THR A 171 10.03 24.57 11.01
N LYS A 172 9.97 23.38 11.61
CA LYS A 172 10.13 23.20 13.07
C LYS A 172 11.41 22.47 13.46
N ILE A 173 11.93 21.60 12.61
CA ILE A 173 13.14 20.83 12.90
C ILE A 173 14.31 21.49 12.15
N VAL A 174 14.34 21.38 10.83
CA VAL A 174 15.48 21.82 9.99
C VAL A 174 15.71 23.34 10.05
N SER A 175 14.65 24.15 10.18
CA SER A 175 14.80 25.61 10.29
C SER A 175 15.29 26.08 11.66
N ASN A 176 15.11 25.28 12.72
CA ASN A 176 15.57 25.62 14.07
C ASN A 176 17.04 25.31 14.30
N ASP A 177 17.64 24.38 13.53
CA ASP A 177 19.09 24.10 13.54
C ASP A 177 19.95 25.21 12.91
N LYS A 178 19.32 26.26 12.36
CA LYS A 178 20.01 27.41 11.73
C LYS A 178 20.17 28.64 12.64
N LYS A 179 19.88 28.53 13.94
CA LYS A 179 20.08 29.59 14.94
C LYS A 179 21.13 29.19 15.96
#